data_AF-A0A2X1PUU9-F1
#
_entry.id   AF-A0A2X1PUU9-F1
#
_cell.length_a   1.000
_cell.length_b   1.000
_cell.length_c   1.000
_cell.angle_alpha   90.00
_cell.angle_beta   90.00
_cell.angle_gamma   90.00
#
_symmetry.space_group_name_H-M   'P 1'
#
loop_
_entity.id
_entity.type
_entity.pdbx_description
1 polymer ?
#
loop_
_entity_poly.entity_id
_entity_poly.type
_entity_poly.pdbx_seq_one_letter_code
_entity_poly.pdbx_strand_id
1 'polypeptide(L)' 'MKKNLNVPLRLVRKLLVSIIRNLHDLTVDLNRVVELTEKYADCIPADVRIISESGIYNHKQIRQLQKVAHGFLIGTA' A
#
# COMPACT_ATOMS: atom_id res chain seq x y z
N MET A 1 35.25 -12.51 20.62
CA MET A 1 34.64 -11.17 20.77
C MET A 1 33.50 -11.01 19.76
N LYS A 2 32.24 -11.19 20.18
CA LYS A 2 31.06 -10.93 19.35
C LYS A 2 30.59 -9.50 19.63
N LYS A 3 30.62 -8.61 18.65
CA LYS A 3 30.01 -7.27 18.78
C LYS A 3 28.49 -7.44 18.77
N ASN A 4 27.86 -7.17 19.91
CA ASN A 4 26.41 -7.07 20.02
C ASN A 4 25.95 -5.79 19.33
N LEU A 5 25.33 -5.91 18.14
CA LEU A 5 24.49 -4.85 17.60
C LEU A 5 23.13 -4.92 18.30
N ASN A 6 23.05 -4.33 19.49
CA ASN A 6 21.81 -4.17 20.21
C ASN A 6 21.15 -2.85 19.77
N VAL A 7 20.57 -2.86 18.56
CA VAL A 7 19.60 -1.84 18.16
C VAL A 7 18.25 -2.55 18.20
N PRO A 8 17.33 -2.20 19.13
CA PRO A 8 15.98 -2.73 19.04
C PRO A 8 15.37 -2.11 17.79
N LEU A 9 15.37 -2.84 16.67
CA LEU A 9 14.51 -2.54 15.55
C LEU A 9 13.08 -2.82 16.03
N ARG A 10 12.51 -1.88 16.78
CA ARG A 10 11.07 -1.79 16.95
C ARG A 10 10.56 -1.43 15.57
N LEU A 11 10.17 -2.44 14.78
CA LEU A 11 9.55 -2.23 13.48
C LEU A 11 8.14 -1.67 13.75
N VAL A 12 8.10 -0.36 13.98
CA VAL A 12 6.88 0.40 14.28
C VAL A 12 6.10 0.56 12.98
N ARG A 13 4.90 -0.02 12.95
CA ARG A 13 3.89 -0.09 11.87
C ARG A 13 4.05 -1.22 10.85
N LYS A 14 3.00 -2.05 10.78
CA LYS A 14 2.75 -2.95 9.67
C LYS A 14 2.18 -2.13 8.50
N LEU A 15 2.78 -2.25 7.33
CA LEU A 15 2.37 -1.57 6.11
C LEU A 15 1.85 -2.60 5.11
N LEU A 16 0.69 -2.36 4.52
CA LEU A 16 0.20 -3.12 3.38
C LEU A 16 0.31 -2.25 2.13
N VAL A 17 1.06 -2.71 1.14
CA VAL A 17 1.22 -2.02 -0.15
C VAL A 17 0.34 -2.72 -1.18
N SER A 18 -0.55 -1.98 -1.81
CA SER A 18 -1.42 -2.47 -2.88
C SER A 18 -0.99 -1.89 -4.22
N ILE A 19 -0.60 -2.78 -5.13
CA ILE A 19 -0.12 -2.44 -6.47
C ILE A 19 -1.32 -2.48 -7.42
N ILE A 20 -1.64 -1.33 -8.02
CA ILE A 20 -2.78 -1.21 -8.96
C ILE A 20 -2.38 -1.35 -10.42
N ARG A 21 -1.08 -1.38 -10.72
CA ARG A 21 -0.55 -1.69 -12.05
C ARG A 21 -0.22 -3.17 -12.16
N ASN A 22 -0.77 -3.85 -13.14
CA ASN A 22 -0.34 -5.21 -13.49
C ASN A 22 1.05 -5.14 -14.14
N LEU A 23 2.03 -5.87 -13.61
CA LEU A 23 3.40 -5.83 -14.13
C LEU A 23 3.59 -6.59 -15.46
N HIS A 24 2.65 -7.48 -15.82
CA HIS A 24 2.73 -8.25 -17.05
C HIS A 24 2.30 -7.46 -18.29
N ASP A 25 1.26 -6.62 -18.15
CA ASP A 25 0.65 -5.88 -19.27
C ASP A 25 0.54 -4.36 -19.02
N LEU A 26 1.01 -3.88 -17.87
CA LEU A 26 1.02 -2.48 -17.42
C LEU A 26 -0.37 -1.85 -17.27
N THR A 27 -1.45 -2.64 -17.35
CA THR A 27 -2.81 -2.17 -17.13
C THR A 27 -2.99 -1.67 -15.70
N VAL A 28 -3.83 -0.65 -15.53
CA VAL A 28 -4.11 -0.05 -14.21
C VAL A 28 -5.56 -0.30 -13.84
N ASP A 29 -5.76 -0.87 -12.66
CA ASP A 29 -7.08 -1.07 -12.07
C ASP A 29 -7.15 -0.45 -10.66
N LEU A 30 -7.87 0.66 -10.56
CA LEU A 30 -8.06 1.39 -9.32
C LEU A 30 -8.95 0.64 -8.32
N ASN A 31 -9.81 -0.26 -8.79
CA ASN A 31 -10.73 -1.01 -7.93
C ASN A 31 -10.01 -2.12 -7.17
N ARG A 32 -8.86 -2.56 -7.64
CA ARG A 32 -8.04 -3.60 -7.01
C ARG A 32 -7.68 -3.31 -5.55
N VAL A 33 -7.48 -2.04 -5.17
CA VAL A 33 -7.24 -1.66 -3.76
C VAL A 33 -8.48 -1.93 -2.92
N VAL A 34 -9.67 -1.60 -3.45
CA VAL A 34 -10.95 -1.81 -2.75
C VAL A 34 -11.18 -3.31 -2.57
N GLU A 35 -11.11 -4.08 -3.66
CA GLU A 35 -11.34 -5.53 -3.65
C GLU A 35 -10.39 -6.27 -2.70
N LEU A 36 -9.10 -5.93 -2.71
CA LEU A 36 -8.12 -6.55 -1.82
C LEU A 36 -8.36 -6.17 -0.35
N THR A 37 -8.70 -4.91 -0.08
CA THR A 37 -8.96 -4.46 1.28
C THR A 37 -10.20 -5.14 1.85
N GLU A 38 -11.26 -5.27 1.06
CA GLU A 38 -12.48 -5.99 1.45
C GLU A 38 -12.22 -7.49 1.62
N LYS A 39 -11.53 -8.12 0.67
CA LYS A 39 -11.23 -9.56 0.71
C LYS A 39 -10.41 -9.97 1.93
N TYR A 40 -9.49 -9.12 2.37
CA TYR A 40 -8.61 -9.40 3.51
C TYR A 40 -8.97 -8.61 4.77
N ALA A 41 -10.17 -8.00 4.83
CA ALA A 41 -10.59 -7.15 5.94
C ALA A 41 -10.40 -7.82 7.31
N ASP A 42 -10.81 -9.09 7.44
CA ASP A 42 -10.68 -9.87 8.68
C ASP A 42 -9.23 -10.21 9.06
N CYS A 43 -8.31 -10.14 8.09
CA CYS A 43 -6.89 -10.45 8.26
C CYS A 43 -6.02 -9.20 8.37
N ILE A 44 -6.56 -7.99 8.21
CA ILE A 44 -5.83 -6.72 8.30
C ILE A 44 -6.01 -6.17 9.72
N PRO A 45 -4.96 -6.21 10.58
CA PRO A 45 -5.01 -5.57 11.88
C PRO A 45 -5.32 -4.07 11.78
N ALA A 46 -6.04 -3.54 12.78
CA ALA A 46 -6.44 -2.14 12.83
C ALA A 46 -5.26 -1.13 12.84
N ASP A 47 -4.05 -1.58 13.20
CA ASP A 47 -2.84 -0.75 13.21
C ASP A 47 -2.09 -0.74 11.86
N VAL A 48 -2.58 -1.46 10.85
CA VAL A 48 -2.02 -1.46 9.50
C VAL A 48 -2.39 -0.20 8.73
N ARG A 49 -1.43 0.36 8.00
CA ARG A 49 -1.69 1.39 7.00
C ARG A 49 -1.63 0.79 5.60
N ILE A 50 -2.61 1.16 4.78
CA ILE A 50 -2.72 0.75 3.37
C ILE A 50 -2.13 1.85 2.50
N ILE A 51 -1.17 1.53 1.66
CA ILE A 51 -0.57 2.44 0.67
C ILE A 51 -0.92 1.93 -0.73
N SER A 52 -1.45 2.81 -1.57
CA SER A 52 -1.65 2.50 -2.99
C SER A 52 -0.43 2.94 -3.79
N GLU A 53 0.13 2.03 -4.58
CA GLU A 53 1.37 2.24 -5.33
C GLU A 53 1.11 2.20 -6.84
N SER A 54 1.76 3.13 -7.56
CA SER A 54 1.83 3.21 -9.04
C SER A 54 0.48 3.43 -9.72
N GLY A 55 0.45 3.80 -11.01
CA GLY A 55 -0.80 3.90 -11.79
C GLY A 55 -1.76 5.06 -11.42
N ILE A 56 -1.32 5.99 -10.57
CA ILE A 56 -2.08 7.20 -10.21
C ILE A 56 -1.53 8.37 -11.02
N TYR A 57 -2.34 8.92 -11.92
CA TYR A 57 -1.96 9.96 -12.88
C TYR A 57 -2.62 11.30 -12.60
N ASN A 58 -3.73 11.33 -11.86
CA ASN A 58 -4.47 12.56 -11.60
C ASN A 58 -5.11 12.60 -10.21
N HIS A 59 -5.44 13.81 -9.78
CA HIS A 59 -6.01 14.07 -8.46
C HIS A 59 -7.42 13.47 -8.27
N LYS A 60 -8.18 13.22 -9.35
CA LYS A 60 -9.48 12.55 -9.26
C LYS A 60 -9.32 11.10 -8.76
N GLN A 61 -8.28 10.39 -9.21
CA GLN A 61 -7.96 9.04 -8.76
C GLN A 61 -7.56 9.02 -7.27
N ILE A 62 -6.77 9.99 -6.82
CA ILE A 62 -6.45 10.17 -5.40
C ILE A 62 -7.74 10.32 -4.58
N ARG A 63 -8.68 11.16 -5.03
CA ARG A 63 -9.95 11.37 -4.34
C ARG A 63 -10.84 10.14 -4.28
N GLN A 64 -10.72 9.23 -5.25
CA GLN A 64 -11.42 7.95 -5.24
C GLN A 64 -10.79 6.98 -4.24
N LEU A 65 -9.45 6.87 -4.25
CA LEU A 65 -8.71 5.90 -3.46
C LEU A 65 -8.55 6.27 -1.98
N GLN A 66 -8.62 7.55 -1.62
CA GLN A 66 -8.48 8.02 -0.22
C GLN A 66 -9.54 7.43 0.73
N LYS A 67 -10.60 6.83 0.20
CA LYS A 67 -11.64 6.13 0.99
C LYS A 67 -11.11 4.83 1.62
N VAL A 68 -10.08 4.24 1.04
CA VAL A 68 -9.53 2.92 1.42
C VAL A 68 -8.01 2.95 1.65
N ALA A 69 -7.28 3.79 0.92
CA ALA A 69 -5.84 3.98 1.09
C ALA A 69 -5.53 5.14 2.05
N HIS A 70 -4.53 4.93 2.89
CA HIS A 70 -4.04 5.91 3.87
C HIS A 70 -2.89 6.78 3.31
N GLY A 71 -2.35 6.41 2.15
CA GLY A 71 -1.26 7.12 1.50
C GLY A 71 -1.00 6.58 0.10
N PHE A 72 -0.17 7.31 -0.64
CA PHE A 72 0.08 7.05 -2.05
C PHE A 72 1.57 7.10 -2.33
N LEU A 73 2.07 6.12 -3.08
CA LEU A 73 3.41 6.14 -3.65
C LEU A 73 3.26 6.40 -5.14
N ILE A 74 3.58 7.64 -5.54
CA ILE A 74 3.46 8.13 -6.91
C ILE A 74 4.86 8.30 -7.46
N GLY A 75 5.19 7.52 -8.48
CA GLY A 75 6.40 7.66 -9.28
C GLY A 75 6.08 8.21 -10.67
N THR A 76 7.11 8.37 -11.49
CA THR A 76 6.98 8.84 -12.88
C THR A 76 6.05 7.93 -13.69
N ALA A 77 5.26 8.55 -14.58
CA ALA A 77 4.24 7.89 -15.41
C ALA A 77 4.85 6.96 -16.46
#